data_AF-A0A2W5AUT0-F1
#
_entry.id   AF-A0A2W5AUT0-F1
#
_cell.length_a   1.000
_cell.length_b   1.000
_cell.length_c   1.000
_cell.angle_alpha   90.00
_cell.angle_beta   90.00
_cell.angle_gamma   90.00
#
_symmetry.space_group_name_H-M   'P 1'
#
loop_
_entity.id
_entity.type
_entity.pdbx_description
1 polymer ?
#
loop_
_entity_poly.entity_id
_entity_poly.type
_entity_poly.pdbx_seq_one_letter_code
_entity_poly.pdbx_strand_id
1 'polypeptide(L)'
;MIQPINDIAAAYRGRIYLHPRVLDLPRAQQLFWYTHECAHQIFGPGEAAADCWAVQQGKIQGWLSRVELTRLSGSMRQFPRDASHEDGAARIAHMEKCFAE
;
A
#
# COMPACT_ATOMS: atom_id res chain seq x y z
N MET A 1 14.89 7.96 19.72
CA MET A 1 14.42 8.77 18.58
C MET A 1 14.03 7.82 17.46
N ILE A 2 12.78 7.86 16.99
CA ILE A 2 12.39 7.14 15.78
C ILE A 2 13.08 7.85 14.62
N GLN A 3 13.88 7.15 13.81
CA GLN A 3 14.46 7.77 12.63
C GLN A 3 13.33 8.19 11.68
N PRO A 4 13.41 9.37 11.06
CA PRO A 4 12.44 9.76 10.04
C PRO A 4 12.43 8.69 8.95
N ILE A 5 11.26 8.16 8.63
CA ILE A 5 11.07 7.45 7.37
C ILE A 5 10.79 8.50 6.30
N ASN A 6 11.50 8.44 5.18
CA ASN A 6 11.26 9.33 4.04
C ASN A 6 10.06 8.88 3.20
N ASP A 7 9.49 7.73 3.54
CA ASP A 7 8.35 7.11 2.88
C ASP A 7 7.04 7.33 3.68
N ILE A 8 5.91 6.94 3.08
CA ILE A 8 4.58 6.96 3.69
C ILE A 8 4.42 5.86 4.75
N ALA A 9 5.11 4.73 4.59
CA ALA A 9 5.12 3.61 5.52
C ALA A 9 6.39 2.75 5.36
N ALA A 10 6.70 1.93 6.35
CA ALA A 10 7.81 0.98 6.29
C ALA A 10 7.60 -0.22 7.22
N ALA A 11 8.03 -1.39 6.77
CA ALA A 11 8.04 -2.63 7.53
C ALA A 11 9.44 -3.04 7.93
N TYR A 12 9.59 -3.40 9.21
CA TYR A 12 10.73 -4.14 9.72
C TYR A 12 10.22 -5.39 10.40
N ARG A 13 11.10 -6.38 10.64
CA ARG A 13 10.68 -7.62 11.31
C ARG A 13 9.92 -7.33 12.61
N GLY A 14 8.64 -7.72 12.64
CA GLY A 14 7.72 -7.56 13.77
C GLY A 14 7.25 -6.13 14.03
N ARG A 15 7.49 -5.17 13.13
CA ARG A 15 7.20 -3.74 13.34
C ARG A 15 6.71 -3.07 12.06
N ILE A 16 5.69 -2.23 12.22
CA ILE A 16 5.14 -1.37 11.16
C ILE A 16 5.32 0.08 11.61
N TYR A 17 5.86 0.91 10.72
CA TYR A 17 6.03 2.33 10.91
C TYR A 17 5.15 3.05 9.89
N LEU A 18 4.26 3.91 10.36
CA LEU A 18 3.42 4.74 9.50
C LEU A 18 3.84 6.19 9.67
N HIS A 19 4.03 6.89 8.55
CA HIS A 19 4.23 8.33 8.59
C HIS A 19 2.92 8.97 9.09
N PRO A 20 2.94 9.95 10.03
CA PRO A 20 1.71 10.53 10.58
C PRO A 20 0.70 11.04 9.54
N ARG A 21 1.18 11.60 8.42
CA ARG A 21 0.39 11.95 7.22
C ARG A 21 -0.54 10.86 6.70
N VAL A 22 -0.29 9.57 6.99
CA VAL A 22 -1.23 8.48 6.68
C VAL A 22 -2.60 8.76 7.32
N LEU A 23 -2.64 9.36 8.50
CA LEU A 23 -3.88 9.68 9.21
C LEU A 23 -4.71 10.78 8.52
N ASP A 24 -4.11 11.54 7.61
CA ASP A 24 -4.79 12.58 6.82
C ASP A 24 -5.38 12.03 5.51
N LEU A 25 -5.08 10.78 5.14
CA LEU A 25 -5.56 10.16 3.91
C LEU A 25 -7.02 9.70 4.03
N PRO A 26 -7.75 9.52 2.91
CA PRO A 26 -9.03 8.81 2.92
C PRO A 26 -8.94 7.44 3.58
N ARG A 27 -9.99 7.02 4.29
CA ARG A 27 -9.98 5.81 5.14
C ARG A 27 -9.44 4.56 4.44
N ALA A 28 -9.85 4.32 3.19
CA ALA A 28 -9.39 3.17 2.42
C ALA A 28 -7.87 3.21 2.14
N GLN A 29 -7.29 4.38 1.93
CA GLN A 29 -5.85 4.54 1.72
C GLN A 29 -5.07 4.35 3.03
N GLN A 30 -5.60 4.80 4.17
CA GLN A 30 -4.98 4.52 5.47
C GLN A 30 -4.86 3.02 5.72
N LEU A 31 -5.96 2.31 5.47
CA LEU A 31 -6.05 0.87 5.62
C LEU A 31 -5.17 0.15 4.61
N PHE A 32 -5.11 0.64 3.37
CA PHE A 32 -4.22 0.09 2.34
C PHE A 32 -2.76 0.09 2.80
N TRP A 33 -2.20 1.23 3.21
CA TRP A 33 -0.80 1.30 3.64
C TRP A 33 -0.53 0.43 4.88
N TYR A 34 -1.42 0.46 5.86
CA TYR A 34 -1.28 -0.42 7.03
C TYR A 34 -1.29 -1.91 6.63
N THR A 35 -2.19 -2.30 5.74
CA THR A 35 -2.35 -3.69 5.29
C THR A 35 -1.18 -4.12 4.40
N HIS A 36 -0.66 -3.22 3.56
CA HIS A 36 0.55 -3.42 2.77
C HIS A 36 1.74 -3.74 3.69
N GLU A 37 1.98 -2.96 4.74
CA GLU A 37 3.06 -3.24 5.70
C GLU A 37 2.84 -4.53 6.50
N CYS A 38 1.58 -4.90 6.76
CA CYS A 38 1.26 -6.20 7.34
C CYS A 38 1.67 -7.35 6.40
N ALA A 39 1.47 -7.18 5.09
CA ALA A 39 1.83 -8.18 4.09
C ALA A 39 3.33 -8.47 4.08
N HIS A 40 4.18 -7.45 4.28
CA HIS A 40 5.62 -7.64 4.40
C HIS A 40 6.04 -8.54 5.56
N GLN A 41 5.23 -8.64 6.63
CA GLN A 41 5.49 -9.55 7.75
C GLN A 41 5.24 -11.02 7.36
N ILE A 42 4.42 -11.27 6.34
CA ILE A 42 3.99 -12.60 5.90
C ILE A 42 4.78 -13.07 4.68
N PHE A 43 4.99 -12.17 3.71
CA PHE A 43 5.55 -12.50 2.39
C PHE A 43 6.97 -11.97 2.16
N GLY A 44 7.54 -11.22 3.12
CA GLY A 44 8.85 -10.60 2.97
C GLY A 44 8.81 -9.34 2.09
N PRO A 45 9.94 -8.92 1.48
CA PRO A 45 10.10 -7.59 0.88
C PRO A 45 9.43 -7.41 -0.49
N GLY A 46 8.57 -8.33 -0.92
CA GLY A 46 7.95 -8.28 -2.25
C GLY A 46 6.81 -7.25 -2.33
N GLU A 47 7.08 -6.06 -2.87
CA GLU A 47 6.10 -4.98 -3.07
C GLU A 47 4.83 -5.43 -3.80
N ALA A 48 4.97 -6.16 -4.91
CA ALA A 48 3.83 -6.64 -5.69
C ALA A 48 2.94 -7.59 -4.88
N ALA A 49 3.53 -8.49 -4.10
CA ALA A 49 2.78 -9.38 -3.21
C ALA A 49 2.09 -8.59 -2.09
N ALA A 50 2.74 -7.56 -1.56
CA ALA A 50 2.17 -6.70 -0.53
C ALA A 50 0.98 -5.87 -1.04
N ASP A 51 1.12 -5.25 -2.20
CA ASP A 51 0.05 -4.53 -2.90
C ASP A 51 -1.14 -5.46 -3.18
N CYS A 52 -0.88 -6.63 -3.76
CA CYS A 52 -1.92 -7.59 -4.12
C CYS A 52 -2.68 -8.07 -2.89
N TRP A 53 -1.96 -8.42 -1.81
CA TRP A 53 -2.59 -8.86 -0.58
C TRP A 53 -3.41 -7.75 0.06
N ALA A 54 -2.91 -6.51 0.12
CA ALA A 54 -3.65 -5.38 0.65
C ALA A 54 -4.95 -5.09 -0.13
N VAL A 55 -4.89 -5.18 -1.46
CA VAL A 55 -6.06 -5.05 -2.34
C VAL A 55 -7.09 -6.14 -2.07
N GLN A 56 -6.66 -7.40 -2.03
CA GLN A 56 -7.55 -8.54 -1.79
C GLN A 56 -8.19 -8.46 -0.39
N GLN A 57 -7.41 -8.13 0.63
CA GLN A 57 -7.93 -7.92 1.99
C GLN A 57 -8.93 -6.78 2.04
N GLY A 58 -8.67 -5.67 1.34
CA GLY A 58 -9.61 -4.55 1.30
C GLY A 58 -10.92 -4.85 0.60
N LYS A 59 -10.88 -5.67 -0.45
CA LYS A 59 -12.07 -6.19 -1.12
C LYS A 59 -12.85 -7.12 -0.18
N ILE A 60 -12.19 -8.10 0.44
CA ILE A 60 -12.80 -9.09 1.34
C ILE A 60 -13.44 -8.41 2.57
N GLN A 61 -12.75 -7.44 3.16
CA GLN A 61 -13.20 -6.74 4.37
C GLN A 61 -14.15 -5.56 4.05
N GLY A 62 -14.37 -5.26 2.77
CA GLY A 62 -15.34 -4.26 2.31
C GLY A 62 -14.91 -2.79 2.44
N TRP A 63 -13.65 -2.51 2.78
CA TRP A 63 -13.16 -1.12 2.87
C TRP A 63 -12.52 -0.60 1.57
N LEU A 64 -12.20 -1.48 0.61
CA LEU A 64 -11.71 -1.10 -0.72
C LEU A 64 -12.75 -1.45 -1.78
N SER A 65 -13.47 -0.44 -2.28
CA SER A 65 -14.36 -0.58 -3.44
C SER A 65 -13.63 -0.21 -4.74
N ARG A 66 -14.28 -0.43 -5.90
CA ARG A 66 -13.76 0.04 -7.20
C ARG A 66 -13.51 1.56 -7.22
N VAL A 67 -14.37 2.33 -6.54
CA VAL A 67 -14.22 3.79 -6.41
C VAL A 67 -13.00 4.12 -5.55
N GLU A 68 -12.81 3.44 -4.43
CA GLU A 68 -11.66 3.66 -3.56
C GLU A 68 -10.34 3.21 -4.19
N LEU A 69 -10.33 2.10 -4.93
CA LEU A 69 -9.16 1.69 -5.72
C LEU A 69 -8.80 2.75 -6.77
N THR A 70 -9.79 3.31 -7.46
CA THR A 70 -9.56 4.39 -8.43
C THR A 70 -8.94 5.62 -7.77
N ARG A 71 -9.40 5.99 -6.56
CA ARG A 71 -8.85 7.11 -5.76
C ARG A 71 -7.43 6.84 -5.30
N LEU A 72 -7.17 5.64 -4.76
CA LEU A 72 -5.84 5.18 -4.35
C LEU A 72 -4.86 5.22 -5.54
N SER A 73 -5.24 4.65 -6.67
CA SER A 73 -4.46 4.69 -7.91
C SER A 73 -4.19 6.14 -8.35
N GLY A 74 -5.13 7.05 -8.18
CA GLY A 74 -4.94 8.48 -8.43
C GLY A 74 -3.82 9.08 -7.58
N SER A 75 -3.80 8.80 -6.28
CA SER A 75 -2.73 9.27 -5.37
C SER A 75 -1.37 8.63 -5.65
N MET A 76 -1.34 7.35 -6.04
CA MET A 76 -0.09 6.61 -6.26
C MET A 76 0.65 6.99 -7.55
N ARG A 77 -0.04 7.56 -8.54
CA ARG A 77 0.59 8.04 -9.79
C ARG A 77 1.69 9.06 -9.57
N GLN A 78 1.68 9.75 -8.43
CA GLN A 78 2.65 10.78 -8.11
C GLN A 78 3.94 10.22 -7.48
N PHE A 79 3.97 8.93 -7.13
CA PHE A 79 5.16 8.32 -6.53
C PHE A 79 6.18 7.95 -7.61
N PRO A 80 7.38 8.58 -7.58
CA PRO A 80 8.44 8.23 -8.50
C PRO A 80 8.98 6.84 -8.17
N ARG A 81 9.45 6.15 -9.20
CA ARG A 81 10.23 4.92 -9.04
C ARG A 81 11.51 5.23 -8.25
N ASP A 82 11.91 4.32 -7.37
CA ASP A 82 13.20 4.35 -6.72
C ASP A 82 13.86 2.96 -6.69
N ALA A 83 14.90 2.78 -5.87
CA ALA A 83 15.62 1.51 -5.76
C ALA A 83 14.80 0.39 -5.08
N SER A 84 13.77 0.77 -4.32
CA SER A 84 12.92 -0.11 -3.52
C SER A 84 11.54 -0.32 -4.17
N HIS A 85 11.01 0.69 -4.86
CA HIS A 85 9.64 0.71 -5.38
C HIS A 85 9.60 0.79 -6.90
N GLU A 86 8.75 -0.04 -7.52
CA GLU A 86 8.36 0.13 -8.93
C GLU A 86 7.67 1.48 -9.16
N ASP A 87 7.62 1.93 -10.42
CA ASP A 87 6.86 3.13 -10.75
C ASP A 87 5.36 2.94 -10.43
N GLY A 88 4.69 4.04 -10.10
CA GLY A 88 3.29 4.00 -9.71
C GLY A 88 2.37 3.40 -10.77
N ALA A 89 2.67 3.49 -12.07
CA ALA A 89 1.82 2.93 -13.12
C ALA A 89 1.86 1.40 -13.15
N ALA A 90 3.06 0.81 -12.98
CA ALA A 90 3.24 -0.63 -12.86
C ALA A 90 2.50 -1.20 -11.64
N ARG A 91 2.68 -0.57 -10.47
CA ARG A 91 1.97 -0.95 -9.23
C ARG A 91 0.46 -0.91 -9.42
N ILE A 92 -0.08 0.18 -10.00
CA ILE A 92 -1.51 0.33 -10.28
C ILE A 92 -2.03 -0.80 -11.19
N ALA A 93 -1.32 -1.10 -12.28
CA ALA A 93 -1.73 -2.17 -13.19
C ALA A 93 -1.76 -3.55 -12.50
N HIS A 94 -0.87 -3.78 -11.54
CA HIS A 94 -0.88 -4.99 -10.72
C HIS A 94 -2.06 -5.01 -9.74
N MET A 95 -2.29 -3.93 -9.00
CA MET A 95 -3.42 -3.80 -8.07
C MET A 95 -4.78 -4.02 -8.75
N GLU A 96 -4.98 -3.48 -9.96
CA GLU A 96 -6.23 -3.66 -10.72
C GLU A 96 -6.48 -5.14 -11.07
N LYS A 97 -5.43 -5.91 -11.35
CA LYS A 97 -5.54 -7.37 -11.58
C LYS A 97 -5.94 -8.08 -10.28
N CYS A 98 -5.26 -7.77 -9.18
CA CYS A 98 -5.54 -8.37 -7.86
C CYS A 98 -6.94 -8.03 -7.34
N PHE A 99 -7.51 -6.89 -7.71
CA PHE A 99 -8.89 -6.54 -7.35
C PHE A 99 -9.92 -7.35 -8.14
N ALA A 100 -9.59 -7.74 -9.37
CA ALA A 100 -10.48 -8.49 -10.26
C ALA A 100 -10.59 -9.97 -9.87
N GLU A 101 -9.56 -10.52 -9.20
CA GLU A 101 -9.57 -11.85 -8.57
C GLU A 101 -10.51 -11.90 -7.37
#